data_AF-A0A7R9W3X7-F1
#
_entry.id   AF-A0A7R9W3X7-F1
#
_cell.length_a   1.000
_cell.length_b   1.000
_cell.length_c   1.000
_cell.angle_alpha   90.00
_cell.angle_beta   90.00
_cell.angle_gamma   90.00
#
_symmetry.space_group_name_H-M   'P 1'
#
loop_
_entity.id
_entity.type
_entity.pdbx_description
1 polymer ?
#
loop_
_entity_poly.entity_id
_entity_poly.type
_entity_poly.pdbx_seq_one_letter_code
_entity_poly.pdbx_strand_id
1 'polypeptide(L)'
;VHVRVCPYQCAEYNYGGIPEWVPLMKNRDGSPMEMRRWDGAWMDAMEEWVGDLTTYLADAELFADQGGPIVMGQIENELGGAGGAFMVEEANKDDASSESGGEGGRTVQDYADWCGSLANRLRPSTLW
;
A
#
# COMPACT_ATOMS: atom_id res chain seq x y z
N VAL A 1 14.80 3.06 -14.76
CA VAL A 1 14.04 1.88 -14.29
C VAL A 1 12.90 2.37 -13.43
N HIS A 2 11.70 1.82 -13.66
CA HIS A 2 10.51 2.06 -12.84
C HIS A 2 10.27 0.80 -12.00
N VAL A 3 10.28 0.93 -10.67
CA VAL A 3 10.09 -0.20 -9.74
C VAL A 3 8.71 -0.11 -9.10
N ARG A 4 8.02 -1.25 -9.00
CA ARG A 4 6.72 -1.36 -8.32
C ARG A 4 6.96 -2.18 -7.06
N VAL A 5 6.89 -1.55 -5.89
CA VAL A 5 7.47 -2.09 -4.65
C VAL A 5 6.45 -2.80 -3.76
N CYS A 6 5.16 -2.65 -4.04
CA CYS A 6 4.12 -3.22 -3.19
C CYS A 6 4.00 -4.73 -3.30
N PRO A 7 3.52 -5.37 -2.21
CA PRO A 7 3.36 -6.82 -2.16
C PRO A 7 2.27 -7.31 -3.13
N TYR A 8 1.27 -6.48 -3.42
CA TYR A 8 0.30 -6.75 -4.48
C TYR A 8 0.69 -6.07 -5.79
N GLN A 9 0.86 -6.86 -6.85
CA GLN A 9 1.18 -6.38 -8.20
C GLN A 9 0.18 -6.83 -9.27
N CYS A 10 -0.79 -7.68 -8.92
CA CYS A 10 -1.60 -8.43 -9.88
C CYS A 10 -0.68 -9.27 -10.79
N ALA A 11 -0.37 -8.76 -11.97
CA ALA A 11 0.55 -9.32 -12.97
C ALA A 11 0.23 -10.76 -13.39
N GLU A 12 -1.02 -11.20 -13.18
CA GLU A 12 -1.45 -12.58 -13.41
C GLU A 12 -0.52 -13.60 -12.73
N TYR A 13 0.08 -13.19 -11.61
CA TYR A 13 0.99 -14.00 -10.83
C TYR A 13 0.25 -14.61 -9.63
N ASN A 14 0.78 -15.71 -9.11
CA ASN A 14 0.17 -16.41 -7.99
C ASN A 14 -0.13 -15.44 -6.84
N TYR A 15 -1.41 -15.40 -6.47
CA TYR A 15 -1.94 -14.55 -5.42
C TYR A 15 -1.59 -13.05 -5.55
N GLY A 16 -1.39 -12.58 -6.78
CA GLY A 16 -1.01 -11.20 -7.07
C GLY A 16 0.40 -10.81 -6.57
N GLY A 17 1.25 -11.78 -6.25
CA GLY A 17 2.58 -11.57 -5.64
C GLY A 17 2.61 -11.72 -4.12
N ILE A 18 1.45 -11.80 -3.46
CA ILE A 18 1.36 -11.94 -2.01
C ILE A 18 1.70 -13.39 -1.62
N PRO A 19 2.55 -13.64 -0.59
CA PRO A 19 2.81 -15.00 -0.12
C PRO A 19 1.55 -15.70 0.41
N GLU A 20 1.39 -16.99 0.10
CA GLU A 20 0.17 -17.77 0.43
C GLU A 20 -0.13 -17.91 1.93
N TRP A 21 0.88 -17.67 2.79
CA TRP A 21 0.70 -17.70 4.24
C TRP A 21 0.15 -16.39 4.82
N VAL A 22 0.24 -15.28 4.08
CA VAL A 22 -0.22 -13.96 4.53
C VAL A 22 -1.71 -13.98 4.92
N PRO A 23 -2.64 -14.53 4.10
CA PRO A 23 -4.07 -14.63 4.47
C PRO A 23 -4.37 -15.47 5.72
N LEU A 24 -3.42 -16.29 6.17
CA LEU A 24 -3.57 -17.09 7.39
C LEU A 24 -3.22 -16.30 8.65
N MET A 25 -2.63 -15.11 8.49
CA MET A 25 -2.34 -14.21 9.59
C MET A 25 -3.61 -13.63 10.21
N LYS A 26 -3.47 -13.20 11.46
CA LYS A 26 -4.55 -12.64 12.26
C LYS A 26 -4.12 -11.32 12.85
N ASN A 27 -5.09 -10.43 13.04
CA ASN A 27 -4.92 -9.26 13.87
C ASN A 27 -4.64 -9.65 15.33
N ARG A 28 -4.18 -8.68 16.12
CA ARG A 28 -3.86 -8.87 17.54
C ARG A 28 -5.05 -9.35 18.37
N ASP A 29 -6.26 -9.00 17.95
CA ASP A 29 -7.52 -9.43 18.56
C ASP A 29 -7.98 -10.83 18.12
N GLY A 30 -7.24 -11.47 17.22
CA GLY A 30 -7.53 -12.81 16.68
C GLY A 30 -8.47 -12.83 15.46
N SER A 31 -8.95 -11.66 15.01
CA SER A 31 -9.74 -11.54 13.78
C SER A 31 -8.90 -11.88 12.53
N PRO A 32 -9.52 -12.40 11.45
CA PRO A 32 -8.83 -12.59 10.17
C PRO A 32 -8.31 -11.27 9.63
N MET A 33 -7.12 -11.28 9.05
CA MET A 33 -6.55 -10.10 8.40
C MET A 33 -7.25 -9.79 7.08
N GLU A 34 -7.58 -8.52 6.85
CA GLU A 34 -8.08 -8.01 5.58
C GLU A 34 -6.96 -7.38 4.74
N MET A 35 -6.52 -8.05 3.69
CA MET A 35 -5.46 -7.50 2.82
C MET A 35 -5.99 -6.34 1.97
N ARG A 36 -5.09 -5.40 1.65
CA ARG A 36 -5.36 -4.23 0.79
C ARG A 36 -6.52 -3.37 1.30
N ARG A 37 -6.65 -3.30 2.62
CA ARG A 37 -7.66 -2.55 3.36
C ARG A 37 -7.00 -1.86 4.55
N TRP A 38 -7.79 -1.02 5.22
CA TRP A 38 -7.41 -0.45 6.51
C TRP A 38 -7.49 -1.55 7.57
N ASP A 39 -6.42 -2.33 7.68
CA ASP A 39 -6.26 -3.44 8.60
C ASP A 39 -4.87 -3.37 9.22
N GLY A 40 -4.79 -3.45 10.55
CA GLY A 40 -3.54 -3.23 11.27
C GLY A 40 -2.47 -4.26 10.94
N ALA A 41 -2.81 -5.55 10.90
CA ALA A 41 -1.84 -6.59 10.56
C ALA A 41 -1.35 -6.48 9.11
N TRP A 42 -2.25 -6.14 8.17
CA TRP A 42 -1.88 -5.92 6.78
C TRP A 42 -0.96 -4.70 6.63
N MET A 43 -1.33 -3.58 7.24
CA MET A 43 -0.57 -2.33 7.17
C MET A 43 0.82 -2.47 7.82
N ASP A 44 0.91 -3.17 8.95
CA ASP A 44 2.19 -3.49 9.60
C ASP A 44 3.10 -4.31 8.65
N ALA A 45 2.56 -5.39 8.06
CA ALA A 45 3.32 -6.23 7.13
C ALA A 45 3.73 -5.49 5.85
N MET A 46 2.88 -4.61 5.34
CA MET A 46 3.17 -3.78 4.17
C MET A 46 4.27 -2.75 4.46
N GLU A 47 4.25 -2.12 5.63
CA GLU A 47 5.29 -1.17 6.05
C GLU A 47 6.65 -1.87 6.22
N GLU A 48 6.68 -3.04 6.87
CA GLU A 48 7.89 -3.86 7.01
C GLU A 48 8.47 -4.24 5.64
N TRP A 49 7.65 -4.80 4.75
CA TRP A 49 8.09 -5.21 3.41
C TRP A 49 8.63 -4.04 2.57
N VAL A 50 7.90 -2.93 2.52
CA VAL A 50 8.31 -1.76 1.71
C VAL A 50 9.57 -1.13 2.32
N GLY A 51 9.69 -1.10 3.64
CA GLY A 51 10.88 -0.63 4.34
C GLY A 51 12.11 -1.46 3.99
N ASP A 52 12.03 -2.78 4.18
CA ASP A 52 13.13 -3.71 3.91
C ASP A 52 13.55 -3.68 2.44
N LEU A 53 12.59 -3.70 1.50
CA LEU A 53 12.90 -3.61 0.08
C LEU A 53 13.56 -2.28 -0.27
N THR A 54 13.09 -1.17 0.30
CA THR A 54 13.67 0.14 0.03
C THR A 54 15.10 0.24 0.57
N THR A 55 15.33 -0.24 1.80
CA THR A 55 16.67 -0.33 2.39
C THR A 55 17.59 -1.20 1.54
N TYR A 56 17.13 -2.39 1.13
CA TYR A 56 17.91 -3.29 0.27
C TYR A 56 18.33 -2.63 -1.05
N LEU A 57 17.42 -1.90 -1.71
CA LEU A 57 17.71 -1.20 -2.96
C LEU A 57 18.65 0.00 -2.74
N ALA A 58 18.53 0.69 -1.61
CA ALA A 58 19.37 1.83 -1.25
C ALA A 58 20.79 1.39 -0.90
N ASP A 59 20.95 0.31 -0.14
CA ASP A 59 22.26 -0.27 0.21
C ASP A 59 23.01 -0.75 -1.04
N ALA A 60 22.28 -1.10 -2.11
CA ALA A 60 22.83 -1.47 -3.41
C ALA A 60 23.06 -0.28 -4.36
N GLU A 61 22.90 0.97 -3.90
CA GLU A 61 23.07 2.20 -4.67
C GLU A 61 22.23 2.26 -5.96
N LEU A 62 21.02 1.70 -5.93
CA LEU A 62 20.20 1.56 -7.14
C LEU A 62 19.31 2.77 -7.44
N PHE A 63 19.13 3.70 -6.50
CA PHE A 63 18.33 4.90 -6.73
C PHE A 63 19.11 5.98 -7.51
N ALA A 64 18.40 6.77 -8.33
CA ALA A 64 19.02 7.73 -9.24
C ALA A 64 19.82 8.83 -8.53
N ASP A 65 19.40 9.25 -7.34
CA ASP A 65 20.16 10.15 -6.47
C ASP A 65 21.48 9.55 -5.95
N GLN A 66 21.58 8.22 -5.92
CA GLN A 66 22.81 7.48 -5.63
C GLN A 66 23.62 7.17 -6.91
N GLY A 67 23.14 7.59 -8.09
CA GLY A 67 23.75 7.26 -9.39
C GLY A 67 23.25 5.95 -10.01
N GLY A 68 22.28 5.29 -9.38
CA GLY A 68 21.68 4.05 -9.86
C GLY A 68 20.58 4.25 -10.92
N PRO A 69 20.02 3.14 -11.47
CA PRO A 69 19.09 3.22 -12.59
C PRO A 69 17.62 3.47 -12.20
N ILE A 70 17.24 3.41 -10.92
CA ILE A 70 15.85 3.53 -10.46
C ILE A 70 15.46 5.02 -10.36
N VAL A 71 14.47 5.45 -11.14
CA VAL A 71 14.05 6.87 -11.23
C VAL A 71 12.65 7.14 -10.70
N MET A 72 11.88 6.09 -10.40
CA MET A 72 10.48 6.17 -9.97
C MET A 72 10.09 4.89 -9.24
N GLY A 73 9.23 5.02 -8.22
CA GLY A 73 8.66 3.93 -7.44
C GLY A 73 7.13 3.99 -7.42
N GLN A 74 6.45 2.87 -7.62
CA GLN A 74 4.99 2.78 -7.47
C GLN A 74 4.61 2.07 -6.16
N ILE A 75 3.70 2.69 -5.42
CA ILE A 75 2.98 2.10 -4.28
C ILE A 75 1.57 1.67 -4.71
N GLU A 76 1.13 0.52 -4.23
CA GLU A 76 -0.08 -0.23 -4.59
C GLU A 76 -0.20 -0.54 -6.10
N ASN A 77 -1.23 -1.28 -6.47
CA ASN A 77 -1.58 -1.50 -7.86
C ASN A 77 -3.08 -1.50 -8.08
N GLU A 78 -3.56 -0.61 -8.96
CA GLU A 78 -4.95 -0.59 -9.43
C GLU A 78 -5.96 -0.71 -8.29
N LEU A 79 -5.69 -0.02 -7.17
CA LEU A 79 -6.52 -0.12 -5.96
C LEU A 79 -7.98 0.29 -6.24
N GLY A 80 -8.20 1.23 -7.16
CA GLY A 80 -9.53 1.62 -7.66
C GLY A 80 -10.11 0.74 -8.78
N GLY A 81 -9.37 -0.25 -9.28
CA GLY A 81 -9.79 -1.14 -10.39
C GLY A 81 -10.67 -2.31 -9.95
N ALA A 82 -10.75 -2.61 -8.65
CA ALA A 82 -11.64 -3.62 -8.10
C ALA A 82 -13.10 -3.10 -8.05
N GLY A 83 -13.72 -2.90 -9.21
CA GLY A 83 -15.19 -2.85 -9.33
C GLY A 83 -15.92 -1.58 -8.84
N GLY A 84 -15.27 -0.42 -8.80
CA GLY A 84 -15.96 0.85 -8.56
C GLY A 84 -15.13 2.03 -9.04
N ALA A 85 -15.58 2.71 -10.10
CA ALA A 85 -14.96 3.95 -10.55
C ALA A 85 -14.97 4.98 -9.42
N PHE A 86 -13.81 5.26 -8.84
CA PHE A 86 -13.64 6.34 -7.86
C PHE A 86 -13.35 7.61 -8.65
N MET A 87 -14.41 8.34 -8.99
CA MET A 87 -14.28 9.72 -9.44
C MET A 87 -13.92 10.55 -8.21
N VAL A 88 -12.74 11.18 -8.23
CA VAL A 88 -12.40 12.25 -7.29
C VAL A 88 -13.34 13.41 -7.61
N GLU A 89 -14.42 13.57 -6.87
CA GLU A 89 -15.04 14.88 -6.71
C GLU A 89 -14.30 15.61 -5.59
N GLU A 90 -13.88 16.84 -5.85
CA GLU A 90 -13.34 17.72 -4.82
C GLU A 90 -14.31 17.74 -3.63
N ALA A 91 -13.78 17.41 -2.46
CA ALA A 91 -14.50 17.26 -1.22
C ALA A 91 -15.52 18.39 -0.98
N ASN A 92 -16.82 18.05 -1.03
CA ASN A 92 -17.83 18.82 -0.32
C ASN A 92 -17.85 18.31 1.14
N LYS A 93 -17.46 19.19 2.07
CA LYS A 93 -17.16 18.87 3.47
C LYS A 93 -18.37 18.58 4.37
N ASP A 94 -19.57 18.45 3.84
CA ASP A 94 -20.79 18.55 4.65
C ASP A 94 -21.66 17.28 4.72
N ASP A 95 -21.32 16.19 4.02
CA ASP A 95 -22.16 14.97 4.01
C ASP A 95 -21.49 13.77 4.67
N ALA A 96 -21.11 13.93 5.95
CA ALA A 96 -20.82 12.79 6.82
C ALA A 96 -22.12 12.29 7.45
N SER A 97 -22.80 11.33 6.82
CA SER A 97 -23.85 10.56 7.51
C SER A 97 -23.90 9.09 7.10
N SER A 98 -23.78 8.23 8.13
CA SER A 98 -23.98 6.78 8.22
C SER A 98 -22.98 5.90 7.43
N GLU A 99 -22.27 4.92 8.01
CA GLU A 99 -22.70 3.90 8.98
C GLU A 99 -21.58 3.37 9.91
N SER A 100 -22.03 2.92 11.08
CA SER A 100 -21.48 1.93 12.05
C SER A 100 -20.05 2.05 12.59
N GLY A 101 -19.97 2.32 13.90
CA GLY A 101 -18.77 2.20 14.72
C GLY A 101 -18.27 0.76 14.90
N GLY A 102 -16.93 0.68 14.87
CA GLY A 102 -16.04 -0.48 14.81
C GLY A 102 -14.82 -0.02 14.00
N GLU A 103 -13.77 -0.81 13.83
CA GLU A 103 -12.79 -0.55 12.75
C GLU A 103 -13.46 -0.47 11.35
N GLY A 104 -14.76 -0.79 11.24
CA GLY A 104 -15.62 -0.66 10.06
C GLY A 104 -16.03 0.77 9.64
N GLY A 105 -15.24 1.79 9.97
CA GLY A 105 -15.46 3.18 9.52
C GLY A 105 -14.50 3.67 8.44
N ARG A 106 -13.48 2.86 8.07
CA ARG A 106 -12.38 3.28 7.19
C ARG A 106 -12.60 2.79 5.76
N THR A 107 -12.38 3.69 4.82
CA THR A 107 -12.62 3.47 3.40
C THR A 107 -11.37 2.94 2.69
N VAL A 108 -11.54 2.47 1.45
CA VAL A 108 -10.40 2.18 0.56
C VAL A 108 -9.58 3.44 0.30
N GLN A 109 -10.20 4.61 0.30
CA GLN A 109 -9.49 5.88 0.15
C GLN A 109 -8.59 6.17 1.35
N ASP A 110 -9.05 5.92 2.58
CA ASP A 110 -8.19 6.05 3.78
C ASP A 110 -6.94 5.17 3.67
N TYR A 111 -7.09 3.94 3.18
CA TYR A 111 -5.98 3.03 2.94
C TYR A 111 -5.06 3.53 1.80
N ALA A 112 -5.63 4.05 0.71
CA ALA A 112 -4.87 4.64 -0.39
C ALA A 112 -4.04 5.86 0.05
N ASP A 113 -4.65 6.75 0.84
CA ASP A 113 -3.99 7.92 1.41
C ASP A 113 -2.86 7.51 2.36
N TRP A 114 -3.09 6.47 3.17
CA TRP A 114 -2.06 5.89 4.01
C TRP A 114 -0.90 5.29 3.19
N CYS A 115 -1.18 4.58 2.09
CA CYS A 115 -0.14 4.08 1.18
C CYS A 115 0.71 5.23 0.60
N GLY A 116 0.08 6.35 0.23
CA GLY A 116 0.78 7.55 -0.22
C GLY A 116 1.68 8.14 0.88
N SER A 117 1.18 8.20 2.11
CA SER A 117 1.98 8.61 3.28
C SER A 117 3.16 7.69 3.54
N LEU A 118 2.96 6.37 3.49
CA LEU A 118 4.01 5.36 3.62
C LEU A 118 5.12 5.57 2.57
N ALA A 119 4.74 5.72 1.30
CA ALA A 119 5.69 6.00 0.22
C ALA A 119 6.49 7.29 0.48
N ASN A 120 5.82 8.36 0.94
CA ASN A 120 6.50 9.61 1.26
C ASN A 120 7.44 9.50 2.48
N ARG A 121 7.14 8.62 3.45
CA ARG A 121 8.00 8.38 4.62
C ARG A 121 9.21 7.53 4.28
N LEU A 122 9.03 6.50 3.45
CA LEU A 122 10.05 5.49 3.18
C LEU A 122 10.89 5.81 1.95
N ARG A 123 10.48 6.77 1.10
CA ARG A 123 11.24 7.10 -0.10
C ARG A 123 12.69 7.52 0.23
N PRO A 124 13.66 7.11 -0.59
CA PRO A 124 14.96 7.77 -0.67
C PRO A 124 14.78 9.24 -1.10
N SER A 125 15.86 10.00 -1.19
CA SER A 125 15.81 11.38 -1.70
C SER A 125 15.35 11.51 -3.16
N THR A 126 15.22 10.39 -3.89
CA THR A 126 14.58 10.28 -5.21
C THR A 126 13.04 10.33 -5.12
N LEU A 127 12.41 11.03 -6.06
CA LEU A 127 10.94 11.14 -6.16
C LEU A 127 10.30 9.75 -6.45
N TRP A 128 9.19 9.45 -5.79
CA TRP A 128 8.32 8.31 -6.12
C TRP A 128 7.21 8.79 -7.04
#